data_AF-A0A8T6TBX6-F1
#
_entry.id   AF-A0A8T6TBX6-F1
#
_cell.length_a   1.000
_cell.length_b   1.000
_cell.length_c   1.000
_cell.angle_alpha   90.00
_cell.angle_beta   90.00
_cell.angle_gamma   90.00
#
_symmetry.space_group_name_H-M   'P 1'
#
loop_
_entity.id
_entity.type
_entity.pdbx_description
1 polymer ?
#
loop_
_entity_poly.entity_id
_entity_poly.type
_entity_poly.pdbx_seq_one_letter_code
_entity_poly.pdbx_strand_id
1 'polypeptide(L)'
;GADEERVNELTYELRSREDLVAPQSKFRDLLKDADGKEVSRELEEILAISKDKQDTVGQKVSTIKLELSDLREEQARIERSPDFDRQQRKSRRRVRVWTGYGNVAIGIVLVFMFLMFALLLWQSLIVIRIPPGIIQPQEMLGIPGINPVIPLWYGIFGLAVAMLVHEFAHGILARVGKITVKSLGLLYMVVPIGAFVEPDEDQLAKVDRGRRSRVFAVGPATNIIVAFLVVMLFAWGFMGSVEQAEEGVVLGRIVEWHEFEVEGSDTPEQRSTPANDSGIVPWSTLLSIEALDGPPLGPDEENLSVLKEVEDYTDTMERTIAGQRVRLTWWNDGKTYDASVQLWDKGDVYGEDYAGQGYLGASAYLFYRVPAGEYPDALSRPMDYVED
;
A
#
# COMPACT_ATOMS: atom_id res chain seq x y z
N GLY A 1 37.50 -34.18 -47.82
CA GLY A 1 37.28 -35.29 -46.89
C GLY A 1 36.57 -34.78 -45.67
N ALA A 2 37.30 -34.43 -44.61
CA ALA A 2 36.72 -34.03 -43.32
C ALA A 2 36.25 -32.54 -43.20
N ASP A 3 36.69 -31.64 -44.09
CA ASP A 3 36.31 -30.20 -44.01
C ASP A 3 35.06 -29.81 -44.80
N GLU A 4 34.65 -30.62 -45.80
CA GLU A 4 33.51 -30.29 -46.64
C GLU A 4 32.17 -30.55 -45.91
N GLU A 5 32.16 -31.53 -45.03
CA GLU A 5 31.02 -31.89 -44.18
C GLU A 5 30.79 -30.84 -43.09
N ARG A 6 31.86 -30.33 -42.46
CA ARG A 6 31.80 -29.28 -41.42
C ARG A 6 31.32 -27.92 -41.98
N VAL A 7 31.76 -27.57 -43.19
CA VAL A 7 31.34 -26.34 -43.87
C VAL A 7 29.90 -26.45 -44.36
N ASN A 8 29.48 -27.61 -44.87
CA ASN A 8 28.09 -27.83 -45.25
C ASN A 8 27.16 -27.90 -44.04
N GLU A 9 27.61 -28.43 -42.90
CA GLU A 9 26.88 -28.47 -41.63
C GLU A 9 26.65 -27.04 -41.08
N LEU A 10 27.69 -26.19 -41.07
CA LEU A 10 27.58 -24.77 -40.69
C LEU A 10 26.71 -23.97 -41.67
N THR A 11 26.79 -24.25 -42.97
CA THR A 11 25.98 -23.59 -44.00
C THR A 11 24.51 -24.04 -43.93
N TYR A 12 24.26 -25.30 -43.55
CA TYR A 12 22.92 -25.84 -43.33
C TYR A 12 22.31 -25.31 -42.02
N GLU A 13 23.07 -25.23 -40.93
CA GLU A 13 22.64 -24.59 -39.66
C GLU A 13 22.33 -23.10 -39.82
N LEU A 14 23.05 -22.39 -40.70
CA LEU A 14 22.79 -20.98 -41.00
C LEU A 14 21.55 -20.79 -41.89
N ARG A 15 21.24 -21.75 -42.76
CA ARG A 15 20.04 -21.73 -43.63
C ARG A 15 18.78 -22.25 -42.96
N SER A 16 18.89 -23.14 -41.97
CA SER A 16 17.75 -23.81 -41.34
C SER A 16 17.12 -23.02 -40.18
N ARG A 17 17.51 -21.76 -39.96
CA ARG A 17 16.87 -20.87 -38.98
C ARG A 17 16.03 -19.82 -39.69
N GLU A 18 14.86 -20.23 -40.20
CA GLU A 18 13.86 -19.33 -40.80
C GLU A 18 12.96 -18.64 -39.77
N ASP A 19 13.23 -18.78 -38.48
CA ASP A 19 12.30 -18.44 -37.40
C ASP A 19 12.89 -17.53 -36.30
N LEU A 20 13.84 -16.65 -36.64
CA LEU A 20 14.37 -15.65 -35.70
C LEU A 20 14.13 -14.21 -36.14
N VAL A 21 12.90 -13.76 -35.88
CA VAL A 21 12.59 -12.36 -35.60
C VAL A 21 13.37 -11.95 -34.33
N ALA A 22 14.51 -11.27 -34.53
CA ALA A 22 15.30 -10.49 -33.56
C ALA A 22 16.03 -11.29 -32.43
N PRO A 23 17.18 -10.81 -31.87
CA PRO A 23 17.59 -9.40 -31.77
C PRO A 23 19.01 -9.08 -32.27
N GLN A 24 19.14 -7.87 -32.84
CA GLN A 24 20.37 -7.19 -33.25
C GLN A 24 21.50 -7.11 -32.19
N SER A 25 21.29 -7.60 -30.96
CA SER A 25 22.34 -7.73 -29.94
C SER A 25 23.25 -8.94 -30.18
N LYS A 26 22.71 -10.10 -30.59
CA LYS A 26 23.50 -11.31 -30.80
C LYS A 26 24.41 -11.20 -32.04
N PHE A 27 23.92 -10.49 -33.06
CA PHE A 27 24.69 -10.14 -34.26
C PHE A 27 25.78 -9.09 -33.98
N ARG A 28 25.53 -8.16 -33.04
CA ARG A 28 26.52 -7.18 -32.57
C ARG A 28 27.62 -7.80 -31.71
N ASP A 29 27.30 -8.84 -30.94
CA ASP A 29 28.28 -9.58 -30.13
C ASP A 29 29.15 -10.51 -30.99
N LEU A 30 28.57 -11.15 -32.02
CA LEU A 30 29.32 -11.88 -33.06
C LEU A 30 30.27 -10.98 -33.86
N LEU A 31 29.89 -9.71 -34.08
CA LEU A 31 30.74 -8.69 -34.73
C LEU A 31 31.76 -8.02 -33.79
N LYS A 32 31.70 -8.28 -32.47
CA LYS A 32 32.61 -7.69 -31.48
C LYS A 32 33.75 -8.62 -31.08
N ASP A 33 33.54 -9.93 -31.10
CA ASP A 33 34.58 -10.91 -30.77
C ASP A 33 35.53 -11.23 -31.93
N ALA A 34 35.18 -10.81 -33.15
CA ALA A 34 36.12 -10.78 -34.26
C ALA A 34 36.00 -9.43 -34.96
N ASP A 35 36.79 -8.45 -34.50
CA ASP A 35 37.37 -7.46 -35.40
C ASP A 35 37.82 -8.26 -36.62
N GLY A 36 37.14 -8.14 -37.79
CA GLY A 36 37.09 -9.15 -38.87
C GLY A 36 38.42 -9.66 -39.44
N LYS A 37 39.54 -9.22 -38.86
CA LYS A 37 40.87 -9.80 -38.87
C LYS A 37 40.94 -11.26 -38.44
N GLU A 38 40.22 -11.74 -37.42
CA GLU A 38 40.38 -13.16 -36.96
C GLU A 38 39.85 -14.13 -38.03
N VAL A 39 38.64 -13.87 -38.55
CA VAL A 39 38.05 -14.62 -39.68
C VAL A 39 38.89 -14.47 -40.95
N SER A 40 39.42 -13.27 -41.22
CA SER A 40 40.32 -13.04 -42.36
C SER A 40 41.63 -13.81 -42.21
N ARG A 41 42.14 -13.95 -40.98
CA ARG A 41 43.40 -14.64 -40.66
C ARG A 41 43.24 -16.16 -40.70
N GLU A 42 42.15 -16.72 -40.17
CA GLU A 42 41.84 -18.15 -40.30
C GLU A 42 41.63 -18.54 -41.77
N LEU A 43 40.97 -17.69 -42.56
CA LEU A 43 40.84 -17.89 -44.01
C LEU A 43 42.20 -17.83 -44.73
N GLU A 44 43.11 -16.94 -44.30
CA GLU A 44 44.48 -16.85 -44.82
C GLU A 44 45.37 -18.04 -44.40
N GLU A 45 45.19 -18.59 -43.19
CA GLU A 45 45.85 -19.82 -42.73
C GLU A 45 45.35 -21.06 -43.49
N ILE A 46 44.05 -21.14 -43.79
CA ILE A 46 43.46 -22.22 -44.61
C ILE A 46 43.94 -22.13 -46.07
N LEU A 47 44.17 -20.93 -46.59
CA LEU A 47 44.74 -20.66 -47.93
C LEU A 47 46.20 -21.14 -48.09
N ALA A 48 46.92 -21.40 -46.99
CA ALA A 48 48.31 -21.83 -47.01
C ALA A 48 48.50 -23.33 -47.29
N ILE A 49 47.44 -24.15 -47.22
CA ILE A 49 47.55 -25.62 -47.18
C ILE A 49 47.41 -26.32 -48.55
N SER A 50 47.04 -25.64 -49.64
CA SER A 50 46.99 -26.30 -50.97
C SER A 50 47.01 -25.30 -52.13
N LYS A 51 48.11 -25.28 -52.91
CA LYS A 51 48.28 -24.45 -54.12
C LYS A 51 47.18 -24.62 -55.18
N ASP A 52 46.50 -25.77 -55.22
CA ASP A 52 45.52 -26.11 -56.26
C ASP A 52 44.10 -25.60 -55.95
N LYS A 53 43.83 -25.11 -54.72
CA LYS A 53 42.53 -24.56 -54.29
C LYS A 53 42.58 -23.05 -54.02
N GLN A 54 43.72 -22.39 -54.20
CA GLN A 54 43.91 -20.97 -53.91
C GLN A 54 43.04 -20.07 -54.78
N ASP A 55 42.79 -20.43 -56.05
CA ASP A 55 41.98 -19.61 -56.95
C ASP A 55 40.48 -19.68 -56.60
N THR A 56 39.97 -20.86 -56.25
CA THR A 56 38.56 -21.05 -55.87
C THR A 56 38.26 -20.46 -54.49
N VAL A 57 39.18 -20.62 -53.54
CA VAL A 57 39.06 -20.02 -52.21
C VAL A 57 39.25 -18.51 -52.29
N GLY A 58 40.19 -18.01 -53.11
CA GLY A 58 40.39 -16.59 -53.36
C GLY A 58 39.15 -15.91 -53.95
N GLN A 59 38.48 -16.56 -54.92
CA GLN A 59 37.19 -16.08 -55.45
C GLN A 59 36.07 -16.09 -54.40
N LYS A 60 35.98 -17.12 -53.55
CA LYS A 60 34.98 -17.14 -52.47
C LYS A 60 35.25 -16.05 -51.44
N VAL A 61 36.50 -15.82 -51.07
CA VAL A 61 36.90 -14.75 -50.13
C VAL A 61 36.62 -13.37 -50.70
N SER A 62 36.87 -13.13 -51.99
CA SER A 62 36.54 -11.84 -52.62
C SER A 62 35.03 -11.60 -52.70
N THR A 63 34.25 -12.64 -53.00
CA THR A 63 32.78 -12.57 -53.02
C THR A 63 32.24 -12.24 -51.63
N ILE A 64 32.73 -12.92 -50.58
CA ILE A 64 32.36 -12.65 -49.20
C ILE A 64 32.74 -11.22 -48.79
N LYS A 65 33.92 -10.72 -49.19
CA LYS A 65 34.34 -9.34 -48.91
C LYS A 65 33.40 -8.30 -49.53
N LEU A 66 32.89 -8.56 -50.74
CA LEU A 66 31.93 -7.70 -51.42
C LEU A 66 30.55 -7.73 -50.75
N GLU A 67 30.03 -8.91 -50.41
CA GLU A 67 28.77 -9.02 -49.65
C GLU A 67 28.88 -8.32 -48.29
N LEU A 68 30.04 -8.45 -47.62
CA LEU A 68 30.28 -7.79 -46.33
C LEU A 68 30.35 -6.25 -46.48
N SER A 69 30.91 -5.74 -47.58
CA SER A 69 30.92 -4.29 -47.83
C SER A 69 29.53 -3.75 -48.11
N ASP A 70 28.72 -4.45 -48.91
CA ASP A 70 27.35 -4.05 -49.22
C ASP A 70 26.48 -4.03 -47.96
N LEU A 71 26.60 -5.06 -47.10
CA LEU A 71 25.92 -5.11 -45.81
C LEU A 71 26.36 -3.98 -44.86
N ARG A 72 27.64 -3.60 -44.87
CA ARG A 72 28.14 -2.46 -44.08
C ARG A 72 27.58 -1.13 -44.58
N GLU A 73 27.46 -0.95 -45.90
CA GLU A 73 26.82 0.24 -46.47
C GLU A 73 25.33 0.30 -46.15
N GLU A 74 24.63 -0.83 -46.18
CA GLU A 74 23.22 -0.91 -45.82
C GLU A 74 22.99 -0.61 -44.33
N GLN A 75 23.82 -1.16 -43.44
CA GLN A 75 23.85 -0.79 -42.02
C GLN A 75 24.05 0.72 -41.83
N ALA A 76 25.06 1.29 -42.50
CA ALA A 76 25.36 2.72 -42.41
C ALA A 76 24.24 3.60 -43.00
N ARG A 77 23.45 3.08 -43.96
CA ARG A 77 22.26 3.75 -44.51
C ARG A 77 21.12 3.74 -43.50
N ILE A 78 20.89 2.61 -42.83
CA ILE A 78 19.88 2.46 -41.77
C ILE A 78 20.22 3.36 -40.58
N GLU A 79 21.47 3.38 -40.13
CA GLU A 79 21.89 4.22 -39.00
C GLU A 79 21.76 5.73 -39.26
N ARG A 80 21.89 6.14 -40.53
CA ARG A 80 21.67 7.54 -40.97
C ARG A 80 20.20 7.87 -41.25
N SER A 81 19.31 6.88 -41.23
CA SER A 81 17.89 7.12 -41.49
C SER A 81 17.24 7.95 -40.36
N PRO A 82 16.32 8.88 -40.69
CA PRO A 82 15.59 9.65 -39.68
C PRO A 82 14.78 8.76 -38.72
N ASP A 83 14.32 7.60 -39.19
CA ASP A 83 13.55 6.65 -38.39
C ASP A 83 14.41 5.95 -37.34
N PHE A 84 15.66 5.62 -37.67
CA PHE A 84 16.61 5.08 -36.70
C PHE A 84 16.93 6.09 -35.60
N ASP A 85 17.19 7.36 -35.93
CA ASP A 85 17.40 8.41 -34.92
C ASP A 85 16.14 8.61 -34.06
N ARG A 86 14.95 8.62 -34.68
CA ARG A 86 13.67 8.71 -33.96
C ARG A 86 13.49 7.55 -32.98
N GLN A 87 13.79 6.32 -33.40
CA GLN A 87 13.71 5.13 -32.55
C GLN A 87 14.74 5.17 -31.42
N GLN A 88 16.00 5.54 -31.71
CA GLN A 88 17.04 5.70 -30.69
C GLN A 88 16.66 6.77 -29.66
N ARG A 89 16.16 7.93 -30.09
CA ARG A 89 15.73 9.01 -29.18
C ARG A 89 14.57 8.57 -28.30
N LYS A 90 13.58 7.87 -28.85
CA LYS A 90 12.48 7.27 -28.07
C LYS A 90 13.00 6.27 -27.04
N SER A 91 13.93 5.40 -27.43
CA SER A 91 14.57 4.41 -26.54
C SER A 91 15.35 5.08 -25.40
N ARG A 92 16.21 6.06 -25.72
CA ARG A 92 16.96 6.84 -24.73
C ARG A 92 16.05 7.60 -23.76
N ARG A 93 14.96 8.20 -24.26
CA ARG A 93 13.95 8.87 -23.42
C ARG A 93 13.30 7.88 -22.46
N ARG A 94 12.89 6.71 -22.94
CA ARG A 94 12.30 5.64 -22.13
C ARG A 94 13.26 5.21 -21.02
N VAL A 95 14.52 4.92 -21.35
CA VAL A 95 15.57 4.57 -20.37
C VAL A 95 15.75 5.66 -19.31
N ARG A 96 15.73 6.94 -19.71
CA ARG A 96 15.84 8.08 -18.78
C ARG A 96 14.65 8.16 -17.83
N VAL A 97 13.42 8.01 -18.34
CA VAL A 97 12.19 8.04 -17.54
C VAL A 97 12.21 6.93 -16.49
N TRP A 98 12.47 5.69 -16.90
CA TRP A 98 12.53 4.55 -15.97
C TRP A 98 13.71 4.64 -14.99
N THR A 99 14.84 5.22 -15.42
CA THR A 99 15.95 5.50 -14.51
C THR A 99 15.55 6.52 -13.44
N GLY A 100 14.86 7.60 -13.83
CA GLY A 100 14.32 8.58 -12.89
C GLY A 100 13.31 7.98 -11.93
N TYR A 101 12.38 7.17 -12.46
CA TYR A 101 11.43 6.41 -11.65
C TYR A 101 12.12 5.52 -10.61
N GLY A 102 13.15 4.77 -10.99
CA GLY A 102 13.92 3.96 -10.04
C GLY A 102 14.58 4.80 -8.94
N ASN A 103 15.08 5.99 -9.24
CA ASN A 103 15.65 6.88 -8.21
C ASN A 103 14.58 7.36 -7.23
N VAL A 104 13.39 7.71 -7.72
CA VAL A 104 12.23 8.07 -6.88
C VAL A 104 11.80 6.87 -6.02
N ALA A 105 11.77 5.66 -6.61
CA ALA A 105 11.44 4.43 -5.91
C ALA A 105 12.35 4.17 -4.71
N ILE A 106 13.67 4.41 -4.84
CA ILE A 106 14.61 4.33 -3.71
C ILE A 106 14.20 5.29 -2.60
N GLY A 107 13.89 6.55 -2.93
CA GLY A 107 13.45 7.54 -1.95
C GLY A 107 12.17 7.12 -1.23
N ILE A 108 11.16 6.66 -1.97
CA ILE A 108 9.89 6.18 -1.40
C ILE A 108 10.13 5.03 -0.43
N VAL A 109 10.90 4.02 -0.84
CA VAL A 109 11.17 2.84 0.00
C VAL A 109 11.94 3.22 1.25
N LEU A 110 12.95 4.10 1.16
CA LEU A 110 13.70 4.54 2.33
C LEU A 110 12.81 5.30 3.33
N VAL A 111 11.96 6.20 2.85
CA VAL A 111 11.00 6.93 3.69
C VAL A 111 10.03 5.95 4.35
N PHE A 112 9.41 5.07 3.58
CA PHE A 112 8.45 4.10 4.12
C PHE A 112 9.10 3.11 5.08
N MET A 113 10.33 2.67 4.84
CA MET A 113 11.06 1.79 5.75
C MET A 113 11.29 2.48 7.11
N PHE A 114 11.67 3.76 7.09
CA PHE A 114 11.80 4.55 8.32
C PHE A 114 10.45 4.75 9.02
N LEU A 115 9.40 5.12 8.28
CA LEU A 115 8.06 5.32 8.84
C LEU A 115 7.49 4.04 9.44
N MET A 116 7.64 2.90 8.77
CA MET A 116 7.20 1.60 9.27
C MET A 116 7.96 1.21 10.53
N PHE A 117 9.28 1.42 10.56
CA PHE A 117 10.08 1.19 11.76
C PHE A 117 9.61 2.08 12.92
N ALA A 118 9.40 3.38 12.68
CA ALA A 118 8.93 4.32 13.68
C ALA A 118 7.52 3.96 14.20
N LEU A 119 6.62 3.53 13.31
CA LEU A 119 5.27 3.09 13.66
C LEU A 119 5.28 1.82 14.50
N LEU A 120 6.09 0.82 14.13
CA LEU A 120 6.23 -0.41 14.91
C LEU A 120 6.88 -0.15 16.27
N LEU A 121 7.87 0.74 16.33
CA LEU A 121 8.47 1.18 17.59
C LEU A 121 7.47 1.93 18.46
N TRP A 122 6.66 2.81 17.87
CA TRP A 122 5.60 3.52 18.58
C TRP A 122 4.57 2.56 19.16
N GLN A 123 4.09 1.61 18.36
CA GLN A 123 3.16 0.59 18.81
C GLN A 123 3.74 -0.29 19.92
N SER A 124 5.00 -0.70 19.82
CA SER A 124 5.63 -1.52 20.85
C SER A 124 5.75 -0.80 22.19
N LEU A 125 5.95 0.52 22.18
CA LEU A 125 5.97 1.33 23.40
C LEU A 125 4.59 1.51 24.04
N ILE A 126 3.53 1.58 23.22
CA ILE A 126 2.14 1.71 23.72
C ILE A 126 1.66 0.38 24.30
N VAL A 127 1.93 -0.75 23.64
CA VAL A 127 1.43 -2.07 24.05
C VAL A 127 1.83 -2.43 25.48
N ILE A 128 3.00 -1.97 25.94
CA ILE A 128 3.48 -2.20 27.32
C ILE A 128 2.61 -1.48 28.37
N ARG A 129 1.84 -0.46 27.96
CA ARG A 129 0.98 0.35 28.83
C ARG A 129 -0.51 -0.06 28.78
N ILE A 130 -0.87 -1.09 28.02
CA ILE A 130 -2.26 -1.56 27.92
C ILE A 130 -2.47 -2.70 28.93
N PRO A 131 -3.40 -2.58 29.90
CA PRO A 131 -3.69 -3.65 30.83
C PRO A 131 -4.28 -4.88 30.12
N PRO A 132 -3.93 -6.12 30.54
CA PRO A 132 -4.40 -7.34 29.90
C PRO A 132 -5.92 -7.52 30.12
N GLY A 133 -6.71 -7.60 29.03
CA GLY A 133 -8.13 -7.94 29.10
C GLY A 133 -9.07 -7.19 28.15
N ILE A 134 -8.63 -6.12 27.49
CA ILE A 134 -9.51 -5.21 26.73
C ILE A 134 -9.83 -5.70 25.29
N ILE A 135 -9.10 -6.68 24.75
CA ILE A 135 -9.23 -7.10 23.35
C ILE A 135 -9.18 -8.62 23.22
N GLN A 136 -10.19 -9.23 22.58
CA GLN A 136 -10.19 -10.65 22.27
C GLN A 136 -9.03 -10.98 21.31
N PRO A 137 -8.13 -11.94 21.62
CA PRO A 137 -6.96 -12.26 20.79
C PRO A 137 -7.30 -12.61 19.34
N GLN A 138 -8.51 -13.12 19.08
CA GLN A 138 -8.98 -13.46 17.73
C GLN A 138 -9.20 -12.23 16.84
N GLU A 139 -9.62 -11.09 17.40
CA GLU A 139 -9.81 -9.84 16.66
C GLU A 139 -8.49 -9.12 16.40
N MET A 140 -7.48 -9.39 17.23
CA MET A 140 -6.12 -8.87 17.10
C MET A 140 -5.33 -9.55 15.97
N LEU A 141 -5.71 -10.77 15.59
CA LEU A 141 -5.09 -11.52 14.51
C LEU A 141 -5.77 -11.16 13.18
N GLY A 142 -5.16 -10.22 12.43
CA GLY A 142 -5.62 -9.79 11.11
C GLY A 142 -5.47 -10.84 10.00
N ILE A 143 -5.76 -12.11 10.28
CA ILE A 143 -5.76 -13.18 9.28
C ILE A 143 -7.08 -13.11 8.50
N PRO A 144 -7.03 -12.81 7.18
CA PRO A 144 -8.23 -12.78 6.35
C PRO A 144 -8.99 -14.10 6.44
N GLY A 145 -10.31 -14.03 6.65
CA GLY A 145 -11.19 -15.20 6.72
C GLY A 145 -11.33 -15.87 8.08
N ILE A 146 -10.43 -15.60 9.03
CA ILE A 146 -10.64 -15.89 10.46
C ILE A 146 -11.27 -14.67 11.12
N ASN A 147 -10.82 -13.47 10.75
CA ASN A 147 -11.46 -12.22 11.15
C ASN A 147 -12.69 -11.95 10.26
N PRO A 148 -13.92 -11.91 10.82
CA PRO A 148 -15.15 -11.71 10.04
C PRO A 148 -15.21 -10.33 9.35
N VAL A 149 -14.39 -9.37 9.77
CA VAL A 149 -14.29 -8.02 9.20
C VAL A 149 -13.45 -7.98 7.93
N ILE A 150 -12.63 -9.01 7.65
CA ILE A 150 -11.70 -9.03 6.50
C ILE A 150 -12.13 -10.10 5.49
N PRO A 151 -12.89 -9.74 4.44
CA PRO A 151 -13.29 -10.70 3.43
C PRO A 151 -12.07 -11.15 2.62
N LEU A 152 -11.84 -12.46 2.61
CA LEU A 152 -10.72 -13.12 1.91
C LEU A 152 -10.60 -12.71 0.43
N TRP A 153 -11.73 -12.49 -0.25
CA TRP A 153 -11.78 -12.31 -1.70
C TRP A 153 -11.15 -10.98 -2.14
N TYR A 154 -11.39 -9.91 -1.38
CA TYR A 154 -10.75 -8.61 -1.62
C TYR A 154 -9.23 -8.69 -1.39
N GLY A 155 -8.81 -9.44 -0.37
CA GLY A 155 -7.40 -9.71 -0.10
C GLY A 155 -6.71 -10.46 -1.24
N ILE A 156 -7.33 -11.52 -1.77
CA ILE A 156 -6.80 -12.29 -2.91
C ILE A 156 -6.69 -11.40 -4.16
N PHE A 157 -7.72 -10.61 -4.46
CA PHE A 157 -7.69 -9.69 -5.60
C PHE A 157 -6.59 -8.63 -5.43
N GLY A 158 -6.51 -8.00 -4.26
CA GLY A 158 -5.46 -7.03 -3.93
C GLY A 158 -4.06 -7.63 -4.05
N LEU A 159 -3.85 -8.85 -3.55
CA LEU A 159 -2.60 -9.58 -3.66
C LEU A 159 -2.24 -9.87 -5.13
N ALA A 160 -3.21 -10.32 -5.94
CA ALA A 160 -2.99 -10.57 -7.36
C ALA A 160 -2.55 -9.30 -8.10
N VAL A 161 -3.22 -8.17 -7.85
CA VAL A 161 -2.84 -6.87 -8.41
C VAL A 161 -1.45 -6.45 -7.94
N ALA A 162 -1.18 -6.55 -6.63
CA ALA A 162 0.10 -6.18 -6.04
C ALA A 162 1.25 -6.99 -6.66
N MET A 163 1.12 -8.31 -6.78
CA MET A 163 2.16 -9.14 -7.41
C MET A 163 2.33 -8.79 -8.89
N LEU A 164 1.24 -8.63 -9.64
CA LEU A 164 1.30 -8.28 -11.05
C LEU A 164 2.11 -6.99 -11.28
N VAL A 165 1.79 -5.92 -10.54
CA VAL A 165 2.46 -4.62 -10.73
C VAL A 165 3.90 -4.63 -10.18
N HIS A 166 4.14 -5.35 -9.07
CA HIS A 166 5.46 -5.50 -8.47
C HIS A 166 6.46 -6.15 -9.44
N GLU A 167 6.06 -7.29 -10.00
CA GLU A 167 6.90 -8.07 -10.90
C GLU A 167 7.09 -7.37 -12.24
N PHE A 168 6.01 -6.76 -12.75
CA PHE A 168 6.09 -5.94 -13.96
C PHE A 168 7.12 -4.80 -13.81
N ALA A 169 7.16 -4.16 -12.64
CA ALA A 169 8.13 -3.11 -12.35
C ALA A 169 9.58 -3.65 -12.31
N HIS A 170 9.82 -4.80 -11.67
CA HIS A 170 11.12 -5.47 -11.71
C HIS A 170 11.55 -5.80 -13.13
N GLY A 171 10.66 -6.37 -13.95
CA GLY A 171 10.95 -6.73 -15.34
C GLY A 171 11.34 -5.54 -16.20
N ILE A 172 10.62 -4.41 -16.07
CA ILE A 172 10.96 -3.18 -16.79
C ILE A 172 12.34 -2.66 -16.38
N LEU A 173 12.62 -2.59 -15.07
CA LEU A 173 13.86 -2.01 -14.59
C LEU A 173 15.07 -2.91 -14.84
N ALA A 174 14.89 -4.23 -14.78
CA ALA A 174 15.89 -5.21 -15.22
C ALA A 174 16.22 -4.98 -16.70
N ARG A 175 15.21 -4.81 -17.56
CA ARG A 175 15.43 -4.56 -19.00
C ARG A 175 16.15 -3.24 -19.28
N VAL A 176 15.83 -2.19 -18.52
CA VAL A 176 16.51 -0.87 -18.57
C VAL A 176 17.95 -0.97 -18.06
N GLY A 177 18.17 -1.80 -17.04
CA GLY A 177 19.49 -2.15 -16.51
C GLY A 177 20.30 -3.09 -17.40
N LYS A 178 19.73 -3.61 -18.49
CA LYS A 178 20.30 -4.66 -19.35
C LYS A 178 20.66 -5.95 -18.58
N ILE A 179 19.87 -6.24 -17.55
CA ILE A 179 19.97 -7.47 -16.75
C ILE A 179 19.03 -8.50 -17.40
N THR A 180 19.50 -9.72 -17.62
CA THR A 180 18.65 -10.79 -18.15
C THR A 180 17.67 -11.27 -17.08
N VAL A 181 16.43 -11.50 -17.49
CA VAL A 181 15.41 -12.15 -16.66
C VAL A 181 15.50 -13.65 -16.93
N LYS A 182 15.81 -14.46 -15.91
CA LYS A 182 15.99 -15.92 -16.04
C LYS A 182 14.65 -16.64 -16.11
N SER A 183 13.66 -16.20 -15.35
CA SER A 183 12.34 -16.83 -15.30
C SER A 183 11.23 -15.78 -15.25
N LEU A 184 10.14 -16.05 -15.98
CA LEU A 184 8.85 -15.36 -15.87
C LEU A 184 7.83 -16.48 -15.57
N GLY A 185 7.65 -16.82 -14.30
CA GLY A 185 6.93 -18.03 -13.89
C GLY A 185 5.67 -17.72 -13.07
N LEU A 186 4.59 -18.46 -13.31
CA LEU A 186 3.48 -18.62 -12.37
C LEU A 186 3.85 -19.80 -11.47
N LEU A 187 4.20 -19.57 -10.20
CA LEU A 187 4.56 -20.65 -9.29
C LEU A 187 3.28 -21.38 -8.84
N TYR A 188 3.04 -22.57 -9.37
CA TYR A 188 2.00 -23.48 -8.85
C TYR A 188 2.50 -24.13 -7.56
N MET A 189 2.20 -23.51 -6.42
CA MET A 189 2.17 -24.21 -5.14
C MET A 189 0.81 -23.93 -4.46
N VAL A 190 0.42 -24.76 -3.50
CA VAL A 190 -0.90 -24.85 -2.83
C VAL A 190 -1.41 -23.53 -2.18
N VAL A 191 -0.64 -22.45 -2.28
CA VAL A 191 -0.94 -21.09 -1.79
C VAL A 191 -0.87 -20.14 -3.00
N PRO A 192 -1.80 -19.18 -3.17
CA PRO A 192 -1.75 -18.26 -4.31
C PRO A 192 -0.58 -17.28 -4.19
N ILE A 193 0.62 -17.71 -4.58
CA ILE A 193 1.84 -16.92 -4.57
C ILE A 193 2.28 -16.72 -6.02
N GLY A 194 1.87 -15.58 -6.58
CA GLY A 194 2.67 -14.80 -7.53
C GLY A 194 2.97 -15.36 -8.93
N ALA A 195 2.81 -14.50 -9.93
CA ALA A 195 3.79 -14.47 -11.00
C ALA A 195 5.13 -14.01 -10.39
N PHE A 196 6.27 -14.47 -10.90
CA PHE A 196 7.61 -14.06 -10.46
C PHE A 196 8.47 -13.74 -11.67
N VAL A 197 9.21 -12.63 -11.60
CA VAL A 197 10.25 -12.21 -12.53
C VAL A 197 11.57 -12.34 -11.79
N GLU A 198 12.35 -13.38 -12.08
CA GLU A 198 13.67 -13.56 -11.46
C GLU A 198 14.76 -12.90 -12.31
N PRO A 199 15.30 -11.75 -11.91
CA PRO A 199 16.45 -11.20 -12.60
C PRO A 199 17.71 -12.00 -12.24
N ASP A 200 18.64 -12.15 -13.20
CA ASP A 200 19.86 -12.93 -13.01
C ASP A 200 20.73 -12.36 -11.88
N GLU A 201 20.75 -13.05 -10.73
CA GLU A 201 21.49 -12.63 -9.53
C GLU A 201 22.99 -12.43 -9.77
N ASP A 202 23.60 -13.28 -10.60
CA ASP A 202 25.03 -13.20 -10.94
C ASP A 202 25.34 -11.92 -11.74
N GLN A 203 24.39 -11.49 -12.57
CA GLN A 203 24.49 -10.22 -13.28
C GLN A 203 24.22 -9.05 -12.35
N LEU A 204 23.17 -9.13 -11.52
CA LEU A 204 22.83 -8.11 -10.50
C LEU A 204 23.98 -7.80 -9.56
N ALA A 205 24.71 -8.84 -9.12
CA ALA A 205 25.88 -8.69 -8.25
C ALA A 205 27.02 -7.91 -8.92
N LYS A 206 27.11 -7.97 -10.25
CA LYS A 206 28.14 -7.30 -11.06
C LYS A 206 27.75 -5.88 -11.49
N VAL A 207 26.48 -5.47 -11.31
CA VAL A 207 26.02 -4.13 -11.68
C VAL A 207 26.37 -3.10 -10.59
N ASP A 208 26.55 -1.83 -10.97
CA ASP A 208 26.74 -0.74 -10.03
C ASP A 208 25.63 -0.66 -8.98
N ARG A 209 26.01 -0.17 -7.79
CA ARG A 209 25.11 -0.04 -6.63
C ARG A 209 23.83 0.73 -6.97
N GLY A 210 23.91 1.76 -7.81
CA GLY A 210 22.75 2.59 -8.16
C GLY A 210 21.72 1.83 -9.00
N ARG A 211 22.14 1.09 -10.02
CA ARG A 211 21.24 0.21 -10.79
C ARG A 211 20.70 -0.92 -9.91
N ARG A 212 21.55 -1.51 -9.06
CA ARG A 212 21.16 -2.60 -8.16
C ARG A 212 20.08 -2.15 -7.16
N SER A 213 20.31 -1.04 -6.46
CA SER A 213 19.34 -0.48 -5.50
C SER A 213 18.02 -0.09 -6.16
N ARG A 214 18.07 0.41 -7.40
CA ARG A 214 16.86 0.72 -8.17
C ARG A 214 16.03 -0.53 -8.44
N VAL A 215 16.67 -1.62 -8.86
CA VAL A 215 15.96 -2.89 -9.11
C VAL A 215 15.34 -3.41 -7.81
N PHE A 216 16.02 -3.36 -6.66
CA PHE A 216 15.43 -3.79 -5.39
C PHE A 216 14.28 -2.90 -4.90
N ALA A 217 14.39 -1.58 -5.07
CA ALA A 217 13.39 -0.65 -4.54
C ALA A 217 12.11 -0.59 -5.40
N VAL A 218 12.18 -0.93 -6.68
CA VAL A 218 11.09 -0.65 -7.62
C VAL A 218 9.81 -1.45 -7.34
N GLY A 219 9.93 -2.71 -6.97
CA GLY A 219 8.76 -3.56 -6.66
C GLY A 219 7.96 -2.99 -5.48
N PRO A 220 8.57 -2.87 -4.28
CA PRO A 220 7.89 -2.31 -3.12
C PRO A 220 7.37 -0.89 -3.35
N ALA A 221 8.15 -0.03 -4.02
CA ALA A 221 7.71 1.32 -4.35
C ALA A 221 6.47 1.34 -5.26
N THR A 222 6.41 0.46 -6.26
CA THR A 222 5.26 0.36 -7.17
C THR A 222 4.00 0.00 -6.39
N ASN A 223 4.09 -0.97 -5.48
CA ASN A 223 2.95 -1.36 -4.63
C ASN A 223 2.49 -0.21 -3.74
N ILE A 224 3.43 0.51 -3.11
CA ILE A 224 3.11 1.70 -2.30
C ILE A 224 2.39 2.76 -3.13
N ILE A 225 2.86 3.05 -4.34
CA ILE A 225 2.25 4.04 -5.24
C ILE A 225 0.84 3.60 -5.64
N VAL A 226 0.65 2.34 -6.04
CA VAL A 226 -0.67 1.81 -6.42
C VAL A 226 -1.62 1.87 -5.23
N ALA A 227 -1.19 1.44 -4.05
CA ALA A 227 -2.00 1.53 -2.84
C ALA A 227 -2.41 2.97 -2.53
N PHE A 228 -1.46 3.91 -2.59
CA PHE A 228 -1.73 5.33 -2.39
C PHE A 228 -2.75 5.88 -3.39
N LEU A 229 -2.60 5.56 -4.68
CA LEU A 229 -3.53 6.01 -5.72
C LEU A 229 -4.94 5.44 -5.52
N VAL A 230 -5.06 4.18 -5.14
CA VAL A 230 -6.35 3.54 -4.84
C VAL A 230 -7.01 4.19 -3.64
N VAL A 231 -6.26 4.47 -2.57
CA VAL A 231 -6.78 5.18 -1.39
C VAL A 231 -7.21 6.59 -1.73
N MET A 232 -6.44 7.33 -2.54
CA MET A 232 -6.82 8.67 -3.00
C MET A 232 -8.06 8.64 -3.88
N LEU A 233 -8.16 7.66 -4.79
CA LEU A 233 -9.34 7.50 -5.63
C LEU A 233 -10.58 7.15 -4.81
N PHE A 234 -10.43 6.26 -3.82
CA PHE A 234 -11.48 5.91 -2.88
C PHE A 234 -11.92 7.14 -2.07
N ALA A 235 -10.98 7.83 -1.42
CA ALA A 235 -11.28 9.03 -0.64
C ALA A 235 -11.96 10.11 -1.49
N TRP A 236 -11.45 10.37 -2.70
CA TRP A 236 -12.04 11.36 -3.59
C TRP A 236 -13.44 10.97 -4.07
N GLY A 237 -13.64 9.72 -4.47
CA GLY A 237 -14.92 9.23 -5.01
C GLY A 237 -16.01 9.06 -3.94
N PHE A 238 -15.64 8.65 -2.73
CA PHE A 238 -16.61 8.34 -1.68
C PHE A 238 -16.96 9.54 -0.80
N MET A 239 -16.03 10.47 -0.54
CA MET A 239 -16.31 11.62 0.33
C MET A 239 -17.45 12.50 -0.18
N GLY A 240 -17.65 12.58 -1.50
CA GLY A 240 -18.80 13.30 -2.09
C GLY A 240 -20.13 12.57 -2.00
N SER A 241 -20.14 11.29 -1.60
CA SER A 241 -21.34 10.46 -1.41
C SER A 241 -21.75 10.29 0.05
N VAL A 242 -20.94 10.79 0.99
CA VAL A 242 -21.27 10.76 2.42
C VAL A 242 -22.19 11.93 2.72
N GLU A 243 -23.47 11.65 2.91
CA GLU A 243 -24.45 12.58 3.47
C GLU A 243 -24.67 12.22 4.94
N GLN A 244 -24.76 13.23 5.81
CA GLN A 244 -25.18 13.00 7.19
C GLN A 244 -26.64 12.57 7.16
N ALA A 245 -26.94 11.41 7.74
CA ALA A 245 -28.31 10.88 7.72
C ALA A 245 -29.28 11.77 8.52
N GLU A 246 -28.80 12.41 9.59
CA GLU A 246 -29.54 13.36 10.43
C GLU A 246 -28.57 14.38 11.03
N GLU A 247 -29.06 15.60 11.30
CA GLU A 247 -28.33 16.60 12.08
C GLU A 247 -28.30 16.17 13.57
N GLY A 248 -27.12 15.82 14.07
CA GLY A 248 -26.95 15.40 15.46
C GLY A 248 -25.54 14.90 15.77
N VAL A 249 -25.34 14.47 17.02
CA VAL A 249 -24.02 14.07 17.54
C VAL A 249 -23.87 12.55 17.54
N VAL A 250 -22.88 12.03 16.82
CA VAL A 250 -22.62 10.58 16.74
C VAL A 250 -21.93 10.10 18.02
N LEU A 251 -22.57 9.14 18.70
CA LEU A 251 -22.03 8.50 19.90
C LEU A 251 -21.16 7.31 19.51
N GLY A 252 -19.84 7.44 19.64
CA GLY A 252 -18.91 6.38 19.21
C GLY A 252 -18.62 5.32 20.26
N ARG A 253 -18.90 5.60 21.54
CA ARG A 253 -18.82 4.61 22.62
C ARG A 253 -19.98 4.77 23.58
N ILE A 254 -20.60 3.65 23.89
CA ILE A 254 -21.58 3.47 24.96
C ILE A 254 -20.91 2.55 25.99
N VAL A 255 -20.85 3.00 27.24
CA VAL A 255 -20.36 2.17 28.34
C VAL A 255 -21.51 1.29 28.78
N GLU A 256 -21.37 -0.02 28.66
CA GLU A 256 -22.48 -0.93 29.00
C GLU A 256 -22.72 -0.97 30.51
N TRP A 257 -21.66 -1.07 31.31
CA TRP A 257 -21.73 -1.19 32.76
C TRP A 257 -20.49 -0.62 33.45
N HIS A 258 -20.62 -0.35 34.75
CA HIS A 258 -19.52 -0.09 35.69
C HIS A 258 -19.60 -1.04 36.88
N GLU A 259 -18.44 -1.34 37.45
CA GLU A 259 -18.31 -2.08 38.71
C GLU A 259 -18.19 -1.09 39.87
N PHE A 260 -19.01 -1.30 40.89
CA PHE A 260 -18.99 -0.53 42.12
C PHE A 260 -18.66 -1.44 43.29
N GLU A 261 -17.72 -1.01 44.14
CA GLU A 261 -17.49 -1.67 45.42
C GLU A 261 -18.68 -1.44 46.34
N VAL A 262 -19.20 -2.52 46.92
CA VAL A 262 -20.32 -2.48 47.86
C VAL A 262 -19.78 -2.82 49.23
N GLU A 263 -19.97 -1.92 50.19
CA GLU A 263 -19.55 -2.13 51.57
C GLU A 263 -20.16 -3.42 52.13
N GLY A 264 -19.32 -4.39 52.51
CA GLY A 264 -19.74 -5.69 53.04
C GLY A 264 -19.96 -6.80 51.99
N SER A 265 -19.62 -6.56 50.71
CA SER A 265 -19.61 -7.58 49.66
C SER A 265 -18.18 -7.84 49.18
N ASP A 266 -17.80 -9.12 49.09
CA ASP A 266 -16.49 -9.52 48.51
C ASP A 266 -16.50 -9.46 46.96
N THR A 267 -17.66 -9.25 46.35
CA THR A 267 -17.82 -9.12 44.90
C THR A 267 -18.37 -7.75 44.53
N PRO A 268 -17.75 -7.04 43.56
CA PRO A 268 -18.27 -5.77 43.08
C PRO A 268 -19.64 -5.97 42.42
N GLU A 269 -20.49 -4.95 42.52
CA GLU A 269 -21.79 -4.92 41.86
C GLU A 269 -21.65 -4.29 40.49
N GLN A 270 -22.07 -5.02 39.45
CA GLN A 270 -22.16 -4.49 38.10
C GLN A 270 -23.50 -3.79 37.90
N ARG A 271 -23.45 -2.52 37.53
CA ARG A 271 -24.64 -1.72 37.19
C ARG A 271 -24.56 -1.23 35.75
N SER A 272 -25.68 -1.32 35.03
CA SER A 272 -25.81 -0.85 33.65
C SER A 272 -25.91 0.67 33.60
N THR A 273 -25.26 1.32 32.64
CA THR A 273 -25.27 2.80 32.59
C THR A 273 -26.60 3.35 32.05
N PRO A 274 -26.94 4.63 32.33
CA PRO A 274 -28.14 5.26 31.79
C PRO A 274 -28.20 5.22 30.25
N ALA A 275 -27.07 5.37 29.56
CA ALA A 275 -27.00 5.26 28.11
C ALA A 275 -27.35 3.85 27.62
N ASN A 276 -26.82 2.82 28.27
CA ASN A 276 -27.13 1.43 27.90
C ASN A 276 -28.60 1.09 28.20
N ASP A 277 -29.12 1.53 29.34
CA ASP A 277 -30.52 1.33 29.75
C ASP A 277 -31.52 2.04 28.83
N SER A 278 -31.11 3.15 28.19
CA SER A 278 -31.92 3.84 27.18
C SER A 278 -32.09 3.04 25.88
N GLY A 279 -31.24 2.04 25.63
CA GLY A 279 -31.20 1.28 24.37
C GLY A 279 -30.41 1.97 23.26
N ILE A 280 -29.68 3.05 23.57
CA ILE A 280 -28.72 3.65 22.66
C ILE A 280 -27.57 2.66 22.44
N VAL A 281 -27.21 2.43 21.18
CA VAL A 281 -26.08 1.60 20.77
C VAL A 281 -24.98 2.45 20.13
N PRO A 282 -23.73 1.97 20.06
CA PRO A 282 -22.67 2.66 19.35
C PRO A 282 -23.10 3.02 17.91
N TRP A 283 -22.64 4.19 17.45
CA TRP A 283 -22.98 4.80 16.15
C TRP A 283 -24.41 5.35 16.02
N SER A 284 -25.18 5.37 17.11
CA SER A 284 -26.42 6.16 17.16
C SER A 284 -26.12 7.65 17.11
N THR A 285 -26.99 8.42 16.44
CA THR A 285 -26.90 9.88 16.36
C THR A 285 -27.84 10.50 17.38
N LEU A 286 -27.30 11.08 18.45
CA LEU A 286 -28.08 11.77 19.46
C LEU A 286 -28.52 13.14 18.92
N LEU A 287 -29.83 13.39 18.91
CA LEU A 287 -30.44 14.58 18.31
C LEU A 287 -30.73 15.66 19.37
N SER A 288 -31.17 15.25 20.56
CA SER A 288 -31.52 16.17 21.64
C SER A 288 -31.51 15.53 23.01
N ILE A 289 -31.32 16.37 24.04
CA ILE A 289 -31.49 16.03 25.45
C ILE A 289 -32.45 17.03 26.08
N GLU A 290 -33.55 16.55 26.64
CA GLU A 290 -34.58 17.36 27.31
C GLU A 290 -34.54 17.11 28.82
N ALA A 291 -34.43 18.17 29.62
CA ALA A 291 -34.59 18.09 31.07
C ALA A 291 -36.05 17.83 31.44
N LEU A 292 -36.31 16.73 32.15
CA LEU A 292 -37.61 16.43 32.73
C LEU A 292 -37.75 16.96 34.15
N ASP A 293 -36.62 17.15 34.82
CA ASP A 293 -36.44 17.86 36.08
C ASP A 293 -35.03 18.48 36.15
N GLY A 294 -34.73 19.18 37.24
CA GLY A 294 -33.44 19.84 37.44
C GLY A 294 -33.30 21.15 36.63
N PRO A 295 -32.05 21.63 36.45
CA PRO A 295 -31.78 22.84 35.68
C PRO A 295 -32.09 22.64 34.18
N PRO A 296 -32.50 23.71 33.47
CA PRO A 296 -32.68 23.66 32.02
C PRO A 296 -31.36 23.42 31.30
N LEU A 297 -31.43 22.78 30.13
CA LEU A 297 -30.26 22.32 29.38
C LEU A 297 -30.03 23.10 28.08
N GLY A 298 -31.11 23.61 27.48
CA GLY A 298 -31.09 24.34 26.22
C GLY A 298 -30.66 25.80 26.35
N PRO A 299 -30.51 26.50 25.21
CA PRO A 299 -30.36 27.95 25.18
C PRO A 299 -31.59 28.64 25.79
N ASP A 300 -31.40 29.86 26.31
CA ASP A 300 -32.47 30.71 26.86
C ASP A 300 -33.31 30.07 27.98
N GLU A 301 -32.68 29.23 28.81
CA GLU A 301 -33.33 28.51 29.92
C GLU A 301 -34.42 27.52 29.48
N GLU A 302 -34.39 27.06 28.23
CA GLU A 302 -35.27 25.99 27.76
C GLU A 302 -34.83 24.62 28.27
N ASN A 303 -35.79 23.73 28.54
CA ASN A 303 -35.49 22.37 28.97
C ASN A 303 -34.85 21.53 27.85
N LEU A 304 -35.12 21.85 26.58
CA LEU A 304 -34.67 21.09 25.42
C LEU A 304 -33.35 21.65 24.89
N SER A 305 -32.31 20.82 24.89
CA SER A 305 -31.06 21.08 24.16
C SER A 305 -31.03 20.27 22.87
N VAL A 306 -31.02 20.96 21.73
CA VAL A 306 -30.85 20.35 20.40
C VAL A 306 -29.36 20.28 20.10
N LEU A 307 -28.87 19.09 19.76
CA LEU A 307 -27.46 18.84 19.53
C LEU A 307 -27.15 18.89 18.04
N LYS A 308 -26.20 19.72 17.64
CA LYS A 308 -25.69 19.79 16.26
C LYS A 308 -24.21 19.48 16.20
N GLU A 309 -23.47 19.94 17.20
CA GLU A 309 -22.03 19.76 17.32
C GLU A 309 -21.66 19.03 18.62
N VAL A 310 -20.45 18.47 18.67
CA VAL A 310 -19.95 17.78 19.87
C VAL A 310 -19.85 18.73 21.08
N GLU A 311 -19.65 20.02 20.82
CA GLU A 311 -19.65 21.07 21.84
C GLU A 311 -21.04 21.21 22.47
N ASP A 312 -22.12 21.21 21.69
CA ASP A 312 -23.49 21.23 22.22
C ASP A 312 -23.74 20.07 23.19
N TYR A 313 -23.23 18.87 22.87
CA TYR A 313 -23.33 17.71 23.76
C TYR A 313 -22.55 17.91 25.05
N THR A 314 -21.33 18.42 24.95
CA THR A 314 -20.44 18.64 26.10
C THR A 314 -21.04 19.69 27.04
N ASP A 315 -21.42 20.85 26.50
CA ASP A 315 -22.08 21.94 27.23
C ASP A 315 -23.37 21.48 27.90
N THR A 316 -24.17 20.68 27.18
CA THR A 316 -25.41 20.13 27.72
C THR A 316 -25.11 19.22 28.91
N MET A 317 -24.17 18.29 28.78
CA MET A 317 -23.82 17.37 29.86
C MET A 317 -23.18 18.09 31.06
N GLU A 318 -22.42 19.17 30.85
CA GLU A 318 -21.85 19.99 31.93
C GLU A 318 -22.93 20.73 32.75
N ARG A 319 -24.08 21.04 32.16
CA ARG A 319 -25.23 21.63 32.85
C ARG A 319 -26.06 20.60 33.63
N THR A 320 -25.85 19.30 33.39
CA THR A 320 -26.60 18.25 34.09
C THR A 320 -26.12 18.05 35.51
N ILE A 321 -27.05 17.63 36.37
CA ILE A 321 -26.74 17.27 37.76
C ILE A 321 -26.98 15.77 38.01
N ALA A 322 -26.29 15.23 39.01
CA ALA A 322 -26.48 13.86 39.47
C ALA A 322 -27.94 13.58 39.82
N GLY A 323 -28.47 12.46 39.36
CA GLY A 323 -29.85 12.05 39.61
C GLY A 323 -30.92 12.78 38.78
N GLN A 324 -30.53 13.71 37.89
CA GLN A 324 -31.45 14.40 37.00
C GLN A 324 -32.07 13.43 35.99
N ARG A 325 -33.37 13.54 35.73
CA ARG A 325 -34.06 12.79 34.69
C ARG A 325 -34.06 13.58 33.39
N VAL A 326 -33.62 12.92 32.34
CA VAL A 326 -33.56 13.49 30.99
C VAL A 326 -34.26 12.59 30.00
N ARG A 327 -34.88 13.18 28.97
CA ARG A 327 -35.35 12.46 27.79
C ARG A 327 -34.32 12.62 26.68
N LEU A 328 -33.87 11.49 26.15
CA LEU A 328 -32.93 11.41 25.04
C LEU A 328 -33.71 11.11 23.77
N THR A 329 -33.39 11.80 22.69
CA THR A 329 -33.91 11.49 21.35
C THR A 329 -32.74 11.18 20.43
N TRP A 330 -32.73 10.02 19.79
CA TRP A 330 -31.65 9.61 18.89
C TRP A 330 -32.16 8.96 17.62
N TRP A 331 -31.35 9.02 16.57
CA TRP A 331 -31.56 8.32 15.32
C TRP A 331 -30.67 7.09 15.24
N ASN A 332 -31.25 5.98 14.77
CA ASN A 332 -30.52 4.75 14.44
C ASN A 332 -31.27 3.97 13.36
N ASP A 333 -30.54 3.49 12.35
CA ASP A 333 -31.04 2.63 11.26
C ASP A 333 -32.35 3.14 10.62
N GLY A 334 -32.38 4.44 10.29
CA GLY A 334 -33.49 5.08 9.60
C GLY A 334 -34.73 5.36 10.48
N LYS A 335 -34.62 5.22 11.80
CA LYS A 335 -35.71 5.52 12.75
C LYS A 335 -35.23 6.39 13.90
N THR A 336 -36.13 7.24 14.39
CA THR A 336 -35.94 8.02 15.61
C THR A 336 -36.54 7.27 16.80
N TYR A 337 -35.82 7.28 17.90
CA TYR A 337 -36.20 6.67 19.18
C TYR A 337 -36.09 7.72 20.28
N ASP A 338 -36.86 7.52 21.34
CA ASP A 338 -36.79 8.32 22.56
C ASP A 338 -36.89 7.46 23.81
N ALA A 339 -36.17 7.85 24.86
CA ALA A 339 -36.18 7.18 26.15
C ALA A 339 -35.90 8.18 27.27
N SER A 340 -36.51 7.96 28.44
CA SER A 340 -36.26 8.77 29.63
C SER A 340 -35.37 8.00 30.60
N VAL A 341 -34.27 8.60 31.03
CA VAL A 341 -33.30 7.98 31.93
C VAL A 341 -32.94 8.90 33.07
N GLN A 342 -32.47 8.31 34.17
CA GLN A 342 -31.92 9.05 35.30
C GLN A 342 -30.40 9.04 35.21
N LEU A 343 -29.79 10.22 35.19
CA LEU A 343 -28.35 10.38 35.15
C LEU A 343 -27.74 9.94 36.48
N TRP A 344 -26.59 9.29 36.40
CA TRP A 344 -25.80 8.92 37.57
C TRP A 344 -25.02 10.10 38.12
N ASP A 345 -24.46 9.94 39.32
CA ASP A 345 -23.40 10.83 39.79
C ASP A 345 -22.10 10.47 39.07
N LYS A 346 -21.52 11.43 38.36
CA LYS A 346 -20.23 11.27 37.70
C LYS A 346 -19.10 11.06 38.69
N GLY A 347 -19.24 11.54 39.92
CA GLY A 347 -18.31 11.31 41.01
C GLY A 347 -18.21 9.86 41.44
N ASP A 348 -19.30 9.10 41.37
CA ASP A 348 -19.30 7.67 41.69
C ASP A 348 -18.46 6.86 40.68
N VAL A 349 -18.25 7.40 39.47
CA VAL A 349 -17.52 6.73 38.37
C VAL A 349 -16.07 7.20 38.26
N TYR A 350 -15.81 8.50 38.44
CA TYR A 350 -14.50 9.10 38.20
C TYR A 350 -13.84 9.72 39.44
N GLY A 351 -14.49 9.65 40.60
CA GLY A 351 -13.98 10.20 41.87
C GLY A 351 -14.58 11.58 42.23
N GLU A 352 -14.31 12.01 43.47
CA GLU A 352 -14.99 13.14 44.11
C GLU A 352 -14.90 14.48 43.35
N ASP A 353 -13.87 14.70 42.53
CA ASP A 353 -13.70 15.92 41.73
C ASP A 353 -14.85 16.18 40.75
N TYR A 354 -15.62 15.14 40.40
CA TYR A 354 -16.76 15.20 39.48
C TYR A 354 -18.11 15.03 40.18
N ALA A 355 -18.13 14.99 41.51
CA ALA A 355 -19.34 14.76 42.29
C ALA A 355 -20.44 15.80 41.99
N GLY A 356 -21.68 15.32 41.90
CA GLY A 356 -22.85 16.15 41.64
C GLY A 356 -23.10 16.47 40.16
N GLN A 357 -22.20 16.10 39.24
CA GLN A 357 -22.44 16.20 37.79
C GLN A 357 -23.19 14.98 37.29
N GLY A 358 -24.06 15.17 36.29
CA GLY A 358 -24.77 14.07 35.66
C GLY A 358 -23.84 13.20 34.80
N TYR A 359 -23.99 11.88 34.91
CA TYR A 359 -23.29 10.90 34.07
C TYR A 359 -24.26 10.05 33.26
N LEU A 360 -24.09 10.10 31.94
CA LEU A 360 -24.90 9.33 30.98
C LEU A 360 -24.28 7.97 30.62
N GLY A 361 -22.95 7.87 30.54
CA GLY A 361 -22.29 6.65 30.04
C GLY A 361 -22.13 6.58 28.51
N ALA A 362 -22.22 7.71 27.82
CA ALA A 362 -21.97 7.81 26.38
C ALA A 362 -20.87 8.85 26.06
N SER A 363 -20.09 8.62 25.01
CA SER A 363 -19.12 9.60 24.49
C SER A 363 -19.36 9.90 23.01
N ALA A 364 -19.46 11.18 22.68
CA ALA A 364 -19.48 11.68 21.32
C ALA A 364 -18.10 11.50 20.64
N TYR A 365 -18.08 11.14 19.36
CA TYR A 365 -16.84 11.04 18.57
C TYR A 365 -16.63 12.31 17.72
N LEU A 366 -15.45 12.92 17.82
CA LEU A 366 -15.02 14.00 16.93
C LEU A 366 -14.47 13.42 15.62
N PHE A 367 -15.23 13.44 14.53
CA PHE A 367 -14.70 13.19 13.18
C PHE A 367 -14.39 14.49 12.39
N TYR A 368 -14.59 15.68 12.97
CA TYR A 368 -14.31 16.95 12.30
C TYR A 368 -13.56 17.99 13.15
N ARG A 369 -12.87 18.86 12.41
CA ARG A 369 -11.79 19.79 12.72
C ARG A 369 -12.02 20.69 13.94
N VAL A 370 -11.27 20.46 15.03
CA VAL A 370 -11.01 21.48 16.05
C VAL A 370 -10.17 22.59 15.41
N PRO A 371 -10.62 23.86 15.36
CA PRO A 371 -9.77 24.98 14.97
C PRO A 371 -8.58 25.05 15.93
N ALA A 372 -7.35 25.11 15.39
CA ALA A 372 -6.16 25.19 16.22
C ALA A 372 -6.18 26.48 17.05
N GLY A 373 -6.50 26.37 18.34
CA GLY A 373 -6.47 27.51 19.27
C GLY A 373 -7.30 27.35 20.54
N GLU A 374 -8.34 26.52 20.54
CA GLU A 374 -9.26 26.36 21.67
C GLU A 374 -9.30 24.90 22.11
N TYR A 375 -8.38 24.54 23.00
CA TYR A 375 -8.54 23.36 23.84
C TYR A 375 -9.19 23.83 25.15
N PRO A 376 -10.38 23.35 25.52
CA PRO A 376 -10.72 23.25 26.93
C PRO A 376 -9.71 22.29 27.56
N ASP A 377 -9.01 22.72 28.60
CA ASP A 377 -7.99 21.94 29.33
C ASP A 377 -8.50 20.58 29.87
N ALA A 378 -9.81 20.32 29.78
CA ALA A 378 -10.46 19.07 30.16
C ALA A 378 -10.28 17.92 29.13
N LEU A 379 -10.03 18.22 27.85
CA LEU A 379 -9.85 17.20 26.80
C LEU A 379 -8.38 16.92 26.44
N SER A 380 -7.45 17.73 26.96
CA SER A 380 -6.02 17.67 26.65
C SER A 380 -5.18 16.96 27.71
N ARG A 381 -5.76 16.59 28.86
CA ARG A 381 -5.06 15.74 29.82
C ARG A 381 -5.11 14.29 29.33
N PRO A 382 -3.96 13.60 29.20
CA PRO A 382 -3.97 12.16 29.19
C PRO A 382 -4.79 11.72 30.41
N MET A 383 -5.64 10.72 30.25
CA MET A 383 -6.16 9.97 31.39
C MET A 383 -4.95 9.40 32.13
N ASP A 384 -4.46 10.16 33.12
CA ASP A 384 -3.58 9.64 34.14
C ASP A 384 -4.48 8.70 34.97
N TYR A 385 -4.47 7.42 34.60
CA TYR A 385 -4.81 6.37 35.54
C TYR A 385 -3.79 6.48 36.67
N VAL A 386 -4.22 7.11 37.78
CA VAL A 386 -3.53 7.01 39.04
C VAL A 386 -3.72 5.55 39.49
N GLU A 387 -2.69 4.73 39.30
CA GLU A 387 -2.50 3.52 40.09
C GLU A 387 -2.11 3.97 41.50
N ASP A 388 -3.00 3.69 42.47
CA ASP A 388 -2.87 3.82 43.94
C ASP A 388 -2.36 5.16 44.54
#